data_AF-A0A9W8CV85-F1
#
_entry.id   AF-A0A9W8CV85-F1
#
_cell.length_a   1.000
_cell.length_b   1.000
_cell.length_c   1.000
_cell.angle_alpha   90.00
_cell.angle_beta   90.00
_cell.angle_gamma   90.00
#
_symmetry.space_group_name_H-M   'P 1'
#
loop_
_entity.id
_entity.type
_entity.pdbx_description
1 polymer ?
#
loop_
_entity_poly.entity_id
_entity_poly.type
_entity_poly.pdbx_seq_one_letter_code
_entity_poly.pdbx_strand_id
1 'polypeptide(L)'
;MTYTRRLATRALRVYWVLLLLVGEIGLYQWHIGSCKWPTKDSAAPNEPLPTTVAIIADPQIVDHYSYNQTGLLLRTVEFFTDIYIRKSYRFLQTIRQPSHVIFLGDLMDGGREWTDDQWATEYLRYRSIFATRFPQSTKIFDMAGNHDIGIGNTVVKSALDRFHRRIGPTNVVIEDIGGHDIVLLDTLTLESDDPEVSHHSRSLVERLADDVSSYARPRLLFTHVPMRRPAQTYCGPERQSARKYLPDRSGYQFRDQLFQNTTDYLLNKIRPHAVFSGDDHDSCTVEHPIDPTGHSVRKSATEYTIGAFGWASGVPIASYALLTLYPGSSAIEPVYLVQRCFLPYQLGIYEVYIASFMATLILVAAVCYRGSHSWHPATVRSLDGNEDEQHLISHSAANDPNGLPLPAGMQPGRWSFSKRGCLLQMMYILKDLFIVGLPTYIACILFFYIF
;
A
#
# COMPACT_ATOMS: atom_id res chain seq x y z
N MET A 1 -35.83 19.94 -19.82
CA MET A 1 -35.57 18.83 -18.87
C MET A 1 -34.52 17.83 -19.39
N THR A 2 -34.48 17.51 -20.68
CA THR A 2 -33.49 16.60 -21.31
C THR A 2 -32.05 17.15 -21.33
N TYR A 3 -31.87 18.46 -21.56
CA TYR A 3 -30.54 19.10 -21.56
C TYR A 3 -29.86 19.07 -20.19
N THR A 4 -30.56 19.46 -19.13
CA THR A 4 -30.06 19.44 -17.74
C THR A 4 -29.73 18.02 -17.26
N ARG A 5 -30.51 17.00 -17.67
CA ARG A 5 -30.23 15.59 -17.37
C ARG A 5 -28.96 15.08 -18.07
N ARG A 6 -28.72 15.48 -19.33
CA ARG A 6 -27.48 15.16 -20.06
C ARG A 6 -26.26 15.82 -19.42
N LEU A 7 -26.40 17.06 -18.96
CA LEU A 7 -25.32 17.77 -18.27
C LEU A 7 -24.97 17.12 -16.93
N ALA A 8 -25.96 16.76 -16.10
CA ALA A 8 -25.72 16.08 -14.82
C ALA A 8 -25.03 14.72 -15.00
N THR A 9 -25.44 13.94 -16.00
CA THR A 9 -24.81 12.64 -16.31
C THR A 9 -23.36 12.82 -16.76
N ARG A 10 -23.08 13.84 -17.60
CA ARG A 10 -21.70 14.17 -18.01
C ARG A 10 -20.85 14.61 -16.83
N ALA A 11 -21.38 15.45 -15.94
CA ALA A 11 -20.68 15.88 -14.74
C ALA A 11 -20.34 14.71 -13.82
N LEU A 12 -21.29 13.79 -13.59
CA LEU A 12 -21.04 12.57 -12.81
C LEU A 12 -19.98 11.68 -13.45
N ARG A 13 -19.96 11.53 -14.79
CA ARG A 13 -18.90 10.79 -15.48
C ARG A 13 -17.52 11.41 -15.23
N VAL A 14 -17.39 12.72 -15.42
CA VAL A 14 -16.12 13.44 -15.16
C VAL A 14 -15.70 13.28 -13.70
N TYR A 15 -16.66 13.43 -12.78
CA TYR A 15 -16.42 13.22 -11.35
C TYR A 15 -15.84 11.82 -11.06
N TRP A 16 -16.47 10.76 -11.57
CA TRP A 16 -16.00 9.39 -11.36
C TRP A 16 -14.62 9.13 -11.99
N VAL A 17 -14.35 9.67 -13.18
CA VAL A 17 -13.02 9.57 -13.80
C VAL A 17 -11.97 10.24 -12.91
N LEU A 18 -12.21 11.48 -12.50
CA LEU A 18 -11.28 12.23 -11.66
C LEU A 18 -11.09 11.56 -10.29
N LEU A 19 -12.16 11.07 -9.67
CA LEU A 19 -12.11 10.38 -8.38
C LEU A 19 -11.22 9.13 -8.45
N LEU A 20 -11.39 8.32 -9.50
CA LEU A 20 -10.57 7.12 -9.71
C LEU A 20 -9.11 7.48 -10.02
N LEU A 21 -8.86 8.48 -10.88
CA LEU A 21 -7.50 8.94 -11.15
C LEU A 21 -6.81 9.50 -9.90
N VAL A 22 -7.53 10.25 -9.07
CA VAL A 22 -6.99 10.76 -7.81
C VAL A 22 -6.68 9.62 -6.85
N GLY A 23 -7.61 8.68 -6.63
CA GLY A 23 -7.39 7.61 -5.65
C GLY A 23 -6.40 6.52 -6.10
N GLU A 24 -6.42 6.14 -7.37
CA GLU A 24 -5.58 5.04 -7.89
C GLU A 24 -4.18 5.50 -8.32
N ILE A 25 -3.99 6.78 -8.65
CA ILE A 25 -2.71 7.34 -9.13
C ILE A 25 -2.27 8.53 -8.27
N GLY A 26 -3.11 9.55 -8.17
CA GLY A 26 -2.76 10.84 -7.56
C GLY A 26 -2.30 10.74 -6.11
N LEU A 27 -3.02 9.97 -5.28
CA LEU A 27 -2.68 9.78 -3.86
C LEU A 27 -1.35 9.05 -3.68
N TYR A 28 -1.09 8.00 -4.46
CA TYR A 28 0.18 7.28 -4.39
C TYR A 28 1.35 8.16 -4.84
N GLN A 29 1.17 8.89 -5.94
CA GLN A 29 2.14 9.86 -6.42
C GLN A 29 2.40 10.96 -5.37
N TRP A 30 1.37 11.42 -4.66
CA TRP A 30 1.52 12.43 -3.61
C TRP A 30 2.19 11.91 -2.35
N HIS A 31 1.77 10.75 -1.82
CA HIS A 31 2.35 10.16 -0.60
C HIS A 31 3.84 9.83 -0.80
N ILE A 32 4.17 9.09 -1.86
CA ILE A 32 5.56 8.80 -2.21
C ILE A 32 6.30 10.09 -2.61
N GLY A 33 5.62 11.01 -3.30
CA GLY A 33 6.11 12.31 -3.75
C GLY A 33 6.59 13.23 -2.62
N SER A 34 5.82 13.26 -1.53
CA SER A 34 5.99 14.19 -0.42
C SER A 34 7.02 13.70 0.59
N CYS A 35 7.22 12.38 0.73
CA CYS A 35 8.29 11.85 1.56
C CYS A 35 9.63 11.94 0.82
N LYS A 36 10.48 12.90 1.20
CA LYS A 36 11.78 13.15 0.57
C LYS A 36 12.89 12.31 1.21
N TRP A 37 13.95 12.07 0.45
CA TRP A 37 15.19 11.53 1.02
C TRP A 37 15.65 12.47 2.13
N PRO A 38 15.99 11.96 3.33
CA PRO A 38 16.51 12.82 4.39
C PRO A 38 17.90 13.32 3.98
N THR A 39 18.15 14.62 4.16
CA THR A 39 19.41 15.27 3.74
C THR A 39 20.02 16.07 4.88
N LYS A 40 21.34 16.26 4.86
CA LYS A 40 22.02 17.22 5.74
C LYS A 40 21.63 18.66 5.39
N ASP A 41 21.58 19.55 6.39
CA ASP A 41 21.24 20.97 6.20
C ASP A 41 22.29 21.76 5.40
N SER A 42 23.52 21.24 5.28
CA SER A 42 24.60 21.85 4.50
C SER A 42 25.52 20.77 3.94
N ALA A 43 25.44 20.53 2.63
CA ALA A 43 26.40 19.68 1.93
C ALA A 43 27.65 20.50 1.60
N ALA A 44 28.83 20.02 1.99
CA ALA A 44 30.07 20.68 1.61
C ALA A 44 30.26 20.56 0.08
N PRO A 45 30.86 21.57 -0.61
CA PRO A 45 30.97 21.59 -2.08
C PRO A 45 31.68 20.38 -2.72
N ASN A 46 32.47 19.63 -1.94
CA ASN A 46 33.26 18.49 -2.38
C ASN A 46 32.91 17.18 -1.61
N GLU A 47 31.77 17.13 -0.93
CA GLU A 47 31.35 15.90 -0.24
C GLU A 47 30.92 14.84 -1.28
N PRO A 48 31.30 13.56 -1.12
CA PRO A 48 30.84 12.51 -2.02
C PRO A 48 29.31 12.41 -2.02
N LEU A 49 28.74 12.02 -3.16
CA LEU A 49 27.29 11.84 -3.28
C LEU A 49 26.79 10.78 -2.29
N PRO A 50 25.67 11.04 -1.60
CA PRO A 50 25.11 10.07 -0.67
C PRO A 50 24.50 8.88 -1.42
N THR A 51 24.52 7.73 -0.77
CA THR A 51 23.83 6.52 -1.23
C THR A 51 22.42 6.48 -0.65
N THR A 52 21.42 6.12 -1.48
CA THR A 52 20.01 6.10 -1.10
C THR A 52 19.48 4.68 -1.02
N VAL A 53 18.99 4.29 0.15
CA VAL A 53 18.51 2.93 0.46
C VAL A 53 17.05 3.01 0.88
N ALA A 54 16.17 2.28 0.20
CA ALA A 54 14.80 2.09 0.68
C ALA A 54 14.72 0.81 1.52
N ILE A 55 14.02 0.86 2.65
CA ILE A 55 13.84 -0.27 3.56
C ILE A 55 12.35 -0.61 3.58
N ILE A 56 12.03 -1.86 3.27
CA ILE A 56 10.66 -2.38 3.18
C ILE A 56 10.55 -3.53 4.17
N ALA A 57 9.63 -3.45 5.12
CA ALA A 57 9.35 -4.53 6.07
C ALA A 57 8.00 -5.16 5.76
N ASP A 58 7.89 -6.46 6.02
CA ASP A 58 6.64 -7.23 6.00
C ASP A 58 5.76 -6.90 4.78
N PRO A 59 6.27 -7.07 3.54
CA PRO A 59 5.41 -6.95 2.37
C PRO A 59 4.28 -8.00 2.43
N GLN A 60 4.52 -9.17 3.06
CA GLN A 60 3.55 -10.21 3.41
C GLN A 60 2.43 -10.32 2.38
N ILE A 61 2.79 -10.75 1.17
CA ILE A 61 1.76 -10.92 0.15
C ILE A 61 0.73 -11.92 0.67
N VAL A 62 -0.53 -11.49 0.71
CA VAL A 62 -1.61 -12.29 1.31
C VAL A 62 -1.80 -13.56 0.51
N ASP A 63 -2.05 -14.66 1.22
CA ASP A 63 -2.26 -15.98 0.65
C ASP A 63 -3.20 -16.83 1.53
N HIS A 64 -3.29 -18.13 1.22
CA HIS A 64 -4.18 -19.07 1.92
C HIS A 64 -3.93 -19.17 3.43
N TYR A 65 -2.70 -18.93 3.88
CA TYR A 65 -2.29 -19.02 5.30
C TYR A 65 -2.53 -17.73 6.08
N SER A 66 -2.90 -16.62 5.44
CA SER A 66 -3.13 -15.34 6.11
C SER A 66 -4.39 -15.30 6.97
N TYR A 67 -5.55 -15.59 6.36
CA TYR A 67 -6.86 -15.30 6.98
C TYR A 67 -7.85 -16.48 6.92
N ASN A 68 -7.35 -17.71 6.71
CA ASN A 68 -8.15 -18.92 6.52
C ASN A 68 -9.25 -18.75 5.44
N GLN A 69 -8.95 -17.94 4.41
CA GLN A 69 -9.82 -17.70 3.28
C GLN A 69 -9.53 -18.72 2.18
N THR A 70 -10.56 -19.05 1.39
CA THR A 70 -10.43 -19.99 0.28
C THR A 70 -11.22 -19.53 -0.94
N GLY A 71 -10.91 -20.13 -2.10
CA GLY A 71 -11.67 -19.95 -3.33
C GLY A 71 -11.69 -18.51 -3.84
N LEU A 72 -12.87 -18.03 -4.22
CA LEU A 72 -13.04 -16.70 -4.84
C LEU A 72 -12.72 -15.54 -3.88
N LEU A 73 -13.01 -15.70 -2.59
CA LEU A 73 -12.76 -14.67 -1.59
C LEU A 73 -11.26 -14.41 -1.46
N LEU A 74 -10.47 -15.49 -1.31
CA LEU A 74 -9.01 -15.40 -1.25
C LEU A 74 -8.46 -14.69 -2.48
N ARG A 75 -8.81 -15.14 -3.69
CA ARG A 75 -8.37 -14.49 -4.95
C ARG A 75 -8.73 -13.01 -5.04
N THR A 76 -9.85 -12.62 -4.45
CA THR A 76 -10.27 -11.21 -4.42
C THR A 76 -9.39 -10.40 -3.49
N VAL A 77 -9.11 -10.92 -2.30
CA VAL A 77 -8.22 -10.27 -1.32
C VAL A 77 -6.81 -10.18 -1.88
N GLU A 78 -6.26 -11.28 -2.39
CA GLU A 78 -4.97 -11.35 -3.09
C GLU A 78 -4.86 -10.27 -4.17
N PHE A 79 -5.86 -10.14 -5.03
CA PHE A 79 -5.86 -9.15 -6.09
C PHE A 79 -5.75 -7.71 -5.55
N PHE A 80 -6.55 -7.35 -4.53
CA PHE A 80 -6.56 -5.99 -3.99
C PHE A 80 -5.31 -5.69 -3.15
N THR A 81 -4.75 -6.67 -2.45
CA THR A 81 -3.47 -6.53 -1.75
C THR A 81 -2.30 -6.42 -2.71
N ASP A 82 -2.28 -7.22 -3.77
CA ASP A 82 -1.22 -7.19 -4.77
C ASP A 82 -1.18 -5.87 -5.53
N ILE A 83 -2.35 -5.36 -5.94
CA ILE A 83 -2.38 -4.09 -6.66
C ILE A 83 -1.98 -2.92 -5.76
N TYR A 84 -2.31 -2.96 -4.47
CA TYR A 84 -1.83 -1.99 -3.50
C TYR A 84 -0.30 -1.98 -3.43
N ILE A 85 0.30 -3.14 -3.12
CA ILE A 85 1.75 -3.29 -2.96
C ILE A 85 2.46 -2.93 -4.26
N ARG A 86 1.97 -3.42 -5.39
CA ARG A 86 2.53 -3.14 -6.72
C ARG A 86 2.51 -1.65 -7.03
N LYS A 87 1.41 -0.93 -6.79
CA LYS A 87 1.36 0.53 -6.99
C LYS A 87 2.36 1.26 -6.10
N SER A 88 2.37 0.94 -4.80
CA SER A 88 3.27 1.53 -3.82
C SER A 88 4.74 1.35 -4.22
N TYR A 89 5.14 0.11 -4.53
CA TYR A 89 6.52 -0.20 -4.91
C TYR A 89 6.91 0.45 -6.24
N ARG A 90 6.00 0.49 -7.22
CA ARG A 90 6.29 1.10 -8.51
C ARG A 90 6.48 2.60 -8.40
N PHE A 91 5.64 3.30 -7.65
CA PHE A 91 5.86 4.73 -7.40
C PHE A 91 7.12 4.98 -6.58
N LEU A 92 7.42 4.14 -5.59
CA LEU A 92 8.69 4.19 -4.86
C LEU A 92 9.87 4.12 -5.83
N GLN A 93 9.88 3.12 -6.72
CA GLN A 93 10.91 2.95 -7.74
C GLN A 93 11.00 4.14 -8.72
N THR A 94 9.87 4.63 -9.24
CA THR A 94 9.90 5.68 -10.27
C THR A 94 10.15 7.08 -9.73
N ILE A 95 9.64 7.39 -8.53
CA ILE A 95 9.70 8.73 -7.95
C ILE A 95 10.90 8.86 -7.02
N ARG A 96 11.18 7.87 -6.16
CA ARG A 96 12.33 7.94 -5.24
C ARG A 96 13.63 7.46 -5.88
N GLN A 97 13.55 6.53 -6.82
CA GLN A 97 14.70 5.95 -7.53
C GLN A 97 15.80 5.51 -6.54
N PRO A 98 15.48 4.62 -5.58
CA PRO A 98 16.47 4.16 -4.61
C PRO A 98 17.59 3.39 -5.31
N SER A 99 18.84 3.66 -4.91
CA SER A 99 19.99 2.89 -5.41
C SER A 99 20.00 1.45 -4.87
N HIS A 100 19.45 1.25 -3.67
CA HIS A 100 19.34 -0.06 -3.02
C HIS A 100 17.96 -0.22 -2.38
N VAL A 101 17.44 -1.45 -2.34
CA VAL A 101 16.25 -1.82 -1.58
C VAL A 101 16.60 -2.99 -0.68
N ILE A 102 16.25 -2.89 0.60
CA ILE A 102 16.40 -3.97 1.57
C ILE A 102 15.03 -4.38 2.07
N PHE A 103 14.67 -5.65 1.87
CA PHE A 103 13.48 -6.26 2.44
C PHE A 103 13.82 -6.93 3.77
N LEU A 104 13.09 -6.57 4.83
CA LEU A 104 13.34 -7.01 6.20
C LEU A 104 12.66 -8.34 6.57
N GLY A 105 12.36 -9.19 5.59
CA GLY A 105 11.71 -10.48 5.82
C GLY A 105 10.19 -10.46 5.70
N ASP A 106 9.61 -11.62 5.92
CA ASP A 106 8.19 -11.92 5.75
C ASP A 106 7.71 -11.52 4.35
N LEU A 107 8.38 -12.11 3.36
CA LEU A 107 8.11 -11.83 1.96
C LEU A 107 6.72 -12.33 1.55
N MET A 108 6.35 -13.49 2.08
CA MET A 108 5.08 -14.20 1.88
C MET A 108 4.58 -14.71 3.23
N ASP A 109 3.26 -14.76 3.42
CA ASP A 109 2.66 -15.15 4.71
C ASP A 109 2.77 -16.68 4.94
N GLY A 110 2.58 -17.47 3.89
CA GLY A 110 2.70 -18.93 3.89
C GLY A 110 4.09 -19.49 3.57
N GLY A 111 5.14 -18.65 3.55
CA GLY A 111 6.46 -18.99 3.00
C GLY A 111 7.07 -20.31 3.49
N ARG A 112 6.93 -20.61 4.79
CA ARG A 112 7.39 -21.85 5.42
C ARG A 112 6.41 -23.03 5.33
N GLU A 113 5.12 -22.75 5.10
CA GLU A 113 4.04 -23.73 5.18
C GLU A 113 3.89 -24.55 3.87
N TRP A 114 4.35 -23.98 2.75
CA TRP A 114 4.19 -24.60 1.45
C TRP A 114 5.20 -25.70 1.12
N THR A 115 4.73 -26.63 0.28
CA THR A 115 5.59 -27.47 -0.55
C THR A 115 6.36 -26.63 -1.58
N ASP A 116 7.46 -27.15 -2.12
CA ASP A 116 8.31 -26.40 -3.06
C ASP A 116 7.57 -25.93 -4.33
N ASP A 117 6.58 -26.70 -4.82
CA ASP A 117 5.79 -26.33 -6.01
C ASP A 117 4.80 -25.20 -5.73
N GLN A 118 4.12 -25.24 -4.58
CA GLN A 118 3.23 -24.17 -4.13
C GLN A 118 4.04 -22.89 -3.89
N TRP A 119 5.17 -23.02 -3.18
CA TRP A 119 6.08 -21.91 -2.91
C TRP A 119 6.61 -21.29 -4.20
N ALA A 120 6.98 -22.10 -5.21
CA ALA A 120 7.49 -21.58 -6.47
C ALA A 120 6.45 -20.72 -7.21
N THR A 121 5.17 -21.07 -7.13
CA THR A 121 4.08 -20.29 -7.72
C THR A 121 3.93 -18.93 -7.03
N GLU A 122 3.89 -18.91 -5.71
CA GLU A 122 3.79 -17.67 -4.92
C GLU A 122 5.05 -16.81 -5.04
N TYR A 123 6.23 -17.43 -5.15
CA TYR A 123 7.47 -16.71 -5.40
C TYR A 123 7.48 -16.01 -6.78
N LEU A 124 6.91 -16.63 -7.82
CA LEU A 124 6.73 -15.96 -9.12
C LEU A 124 5.75 -14.79 -9.02
N ARG A 125 4.69 -14.90 -8.21
CA ARG A 125 3.77 -13.80 -7.91
C ARG A 125 4.48 -12.68 -7.16
N TYR A 126 5.22 -12.97 -6.09
CA TYR A 126 6.07 -12.02 -5.36
C TYR A 126 6.99 -11.26 -6.31
N ARG A 127 7.76 -11.98 -7.13
CA ARG A 127 8.67 -11.37 -8.12
C ARG A 127 7.96 -10.50 -9.15
N SER A 128 6.73 -10.85 -9.53
CA SER A 128 5.90 -10.06 -10.43
C SER A 128 5.36 -8.77 -9.79
N ILE A 129 5.10 -8.79 -8.48
CA ILE A 129 4.67 -7.61 -7.73
C ILE A 129 5.83 -6.63 -7.59
N PHE A 130 7.01 -7.13 -7.24
CA PHE A 130 8.22 -6.35 -6.99
C PHE A 130 9.16 -6.25 -8.22
N ALA A 131 8.63 -6.44 -9.44
CA ALA A 131 9.42 -6.38 -10.65
C ALA A 131 9.97 -4.95 -10.90
N THR A 132 11.31 -4.83 -10.99
CA THR A 132 11.98 -3.59 -11.37
C THR A 132 11.82 -3.33 -12.86
N ARG A 133 11.05 -2.29 -13.25
CA ARG A 133 10.81 -1.95 -14.67
C ARG A 133 11.68 -0.85 -15.24
N PHE A 134 12.41 -0.11 -14.40
CA PHE A 134 13.32 0.94 -14.84
C PHE A 134 14.77 0.49 -14.61
N PRO A 135 15.62 0.49 -15.65
CA PRO A 135 16.91 -0.21 -15.63
C PRO A 135 18.03 0.51 -14.86
N GLN A 136 17.73 1.50 -14.00
CA GLN A 136 18.76 2.09 -13.15
C GLN A 136 19.04 1.17 -11.96
N SER A 137 19.82 0.11 -12.20
CA SER A 137 20.80 -0.50 -11.27
C SER A 137 20.41 -0.74 -9.80
N THR A 138 19.12 -0.69 -9.42
CA THR A 138 18.69 -0.84 -8.03
C THR A 138 19.04 -2.23 -7.55
N LYS A 139 19.90 -2.31 -6.55
CA LYS A 139 20.29 -3.58 -5.95
C LYS A 139 19.27 -3.95 -4.88
N ILE A 140 18.72 -5.15 -4.96
CA ILE A 140 17.71 -5.66 -4.02
C ILE A 140 18.37 -6.71 -3.14
N PHE A 141 18.11 -6.63 -1.84
CA PHE A 141 18.52 -7.62 -0.85
C PHE A 141 17.31 -8.04 -0.05
N ASP A 142 17.08 -9.35 0.02
CA ASP A 142 15.98 -9.94 0.78
C ASP A 142 16.53 -10.63 2.03
N MET A 143 15.94 -10.33 3.18
CA MET A 143 16.10 -11.13 4.40
C MET A 143 14.95 -12.12 4.54
N ALA A 144 15.14 -13.12 5.40
CA ALA A 144 14.06 -14.02 5.79
C ALA A 144 13.35 -13.50 7.05
N GLY A 145 12.03 -13.65 7.09
CA GLY A 145 11.23 -13.48 8.30
C GLY A 145 10.74 -14.80 8.88
N ASN A 146 10.08 -14.75 10.05
CA ASN A 146 9.57 -15.98 10.68
C ASN A 146 8.48 -16.63 9.82
N HIS A 147 7.77 -15.89 8.97
CA HIS A 147 6.83 -16.48 8.03
C HIS A 147 7.50 -17.23 6.89
N ASP A 148 8.72 -16.85 6.53
CA ASP A 148 9.50 -17.48 5.46
C ASP A 148 10.18 -18.77 5.89
N ILE A 149 10.75 -18.82 7.11
CA ILE A 149 11.61 -19.93 7.56
C ILE A 149 11.30 -20.49 8.97
N GLY A 150 10.40 -19.86 9.73
CA GLY A 150 10.19 -20.14 11.16
C GLY A 150 11.20 -19.44 12.07
N ILE A 151 11.17 -19.74 13.38
CA ILE A 151 12.01 -19.07 14.38
C ILE A 151 12.49 -20.03 15.49
N GLY A 152 13.71 -19.81 15.96
CA GLY A 152 14.34 -20.53 17.06
C GLY A 152 14.34 -22.05 16.84
N ASN A 153 13.99 -22.81 17.88
CA ASN A 153 13.91 -24.28 17.80
C ASN A 153 12.77 -24.80 16.90
N THR A 154 11.96 -23.90 16.33
CA THR A 154 10.87 -24.24 15.41
C THR A 154 11.14 -23.80 13.96
N VAL A 155 12.38 -23.44 13.64
CA VAL A 155 12.82 -23.22 12.24
C VAL A 155 12.50 -24.45 11.39
N VAL A 156 11.85 -24.22 10.26
CA VAL A 156 11.48 -25.26 9.29
C VAL A 156 12.67 -25.46 8.35
N LYS A 157 13.51 -26.47 8.63
CA LYS A 157 14.77 -26.72 7.90
C LYS A 157 14.59 -26.77 6.38
N SER A 158 13.54 -27.41 5.89
CA SER A 158 13.24 -27.45 4.44
C SER A 158 12.91 -26.08 3.85
N ALA A 159 12.25 -25.20 4.61
CA ALA A 159 11.95 -23.83 4.18
C ALA A 159 13.21 -22.97 4.21
N LEU A 160 14.06 -23.10 5.23
CA LEU A 160 15.38 -22.45 5.30
C LEU A 160 16.25 -22.84 4.10
N ASP A 161 16.39 -24.14 3.84
CA ASP A 161 17.19 -24.63 2.71
C ASP A 161 16.62 -24.14 1.37
N ARG A 162 15.29 -24.08 1.25
CA ARG A 162 14.62 -23.54 0.06
C ARG A 162 14.90 -22.05 -0.10
N PHE A 163 14.83 -21.26 0.98
CA PHE A 163 15.16 -19.83 0.97
C PHE A 163 16.59 -19.61 0.48
N HIS A 164 17.57 -20.34 1.02
CA HIS A 164 18.97 -20.26 0.58
C HIS A 164 19.15 -20.59 -0.90
N ARG A 165 18.47 -21.61 -1.41
CA ARG A 165 18.58 -22.02 -2.82
C ARG A 165 17.89 -21.08 -3.79
N ARG A 166 16.78 -20.43 -3.40
CA ARG A 166 15.89 -19.70 -4.31
C ARG A 166 16.00 -18.19 -4.20
N ILE A 167 16.24 -17.67 -3.01
CA ILE A 167 16.34 -16.22 -2.73
C ILE A 167 17.80 -15.86 -2.49
N GLY A 168 18.45 -16.50 -1.52
CA GLY A 168 19.85 -16.24 -1.20
C GLY A 168 20.19 -16.53 0.26
N PRO A 169 21.45 -16.33 0.66
CA PRO A 169 21.88 -16.52 2.05
C PRO A 169 21.12 -15.60 3.01
N THR A 170 20.73 -16.12 4.17
CA THR A 170 20.02 -15.35 5.20
C THR A 170 20.94 -14.45 6.04
N ASN A 171 22.25 -14.68 5.96
CA ASN A 171 23.29 -13.90 6.63
C ASN A 171 24.20 -13.24 5.57
N VAL A 172 24.20 -11.91 5.48
CA VAL A 172 24.96 -11.16 4.47
C VAL A 172 25.60 -9.92 5.08
N VAL A 173 26.86 -9.67 4.74
CA VAL A 173 27.52 -8.37 4.99
C VAL A 173 27.77 -7.72 3.65
N ILE A 174 27.23 -6.53 3.46
CA ILE A 174 27.41 -5.72 2.26
C ILE A 174 28.33 -4.56 2.66
N GLU A 175 29.58 -4.66 2.23
CA GLU A 175 30.62 -3.71 2.58
C GLU A 175 30.52 -2.42 1.75
N ASP A 176 30.86 -1.30 2.39
CA ASP A 176 31.03 0.02 1.77
C ASP A 176 29.82 0.56 0.97
N ILE A 177 28.62 0.39 1.51
CA ILE A 177 27.42 1.06 1.00
C ILE A 177 27.40 2.49 1.54
N GLY A 178 27.88 3.44 0.73
CA GLY A 178 27.95 4.85 1.15
C GLY A 178 28.78 5.04 2.42
N GLY A 179 29.93 4.34 2.52
CA GLY A 179 30.84 4.37 3.67
C GLY A 179 30.33 3.64 4.91
N HIS A 180 29.33 2.76 4.77
CA HIS A 180 28.78 1.94 5.85
C HIS A 180 28.82 0.47 5.48
N ASP A 181 28.95 -0.40 6.48
CA ASP A 181 28.74 -1.83 6.32
C ASP A 181 27.30 -2.16 6.71
N ILE A 182 26.57 -2.80 5.81
CA ILE A 182 25.20 -3.28 6.05
C ILE A 182 25.27 -4.74 6.44
N VAL A 183 24.79 -5.06 7.64
CA VAL A 183 24.77 -6.42 8.19
C VAL A 183 23.33 -6.92 8.20
N LEU A 184 22.97 -7.76 7.24
CA LEU A 184 21.71 -8.50 7.21
C LEU A 184 21.91 -9.78 8.01
N LEU A 185 21.31 -9.86 9.20
CA LEU A 185 21.54 -10.96 10.12
C LEU A 185 20.28 -11.79 10.33
N ASP A 186 20.42 -13.10 10.16
CA ASP A 186 19.39 -14.08 10.46
C ASP A 186 19.33 -14.34 11.97
N THR A 187 18.59 -13.48 12.65
CA THR A 187 18.33 -13.62 14.08
C THR A 187 17.36 -14.75 14.40
N LEU A 188 16.60 -15.23 13.42
CA LEU A 188 15.61 -16.29 13.59
C LEU A 188 16.28 -17.63 13.88
N THR A 189 17.31 -17.97 13.10
CA THR A 189 18.13 -19.16 13.32
C THR A 189 19.09 -18.99 14.49
N LEU A 190 19.56 -17.75 14.76
CA LEU A 190 20.40 -17.45 15.92
C LEU A 190 19.71 -17.73 17.26
N GLU A 191 18.39 -17.56 17.33
CA GLU A 191 17.55 -17.86 18.52
C GLU A 191 17.35 -19.37 18.75
N SER A 192 17.93 -20.24 17.90
CA SER A 192 17.85 -21.70 18.08
C SER A 192 18.97 -22.21 18.98
N ASP A 193 18.61 -23.13 19.88
CA ASP A 193 19.55 -23.91 20.68
C ASP A 193 20.24 -25.04 19.87
N ASP A 194 19.75 -25.37 18.68
CA ASP A 194 20.37 -26.33 17.76
C ASP A 194 21.62 -25.68 17.13
N PRO A 195 22.85 -26.17 17.42
CA PRO A 195 24.07 -25.60 16.86
C PRO A 195 24.10 -25.68 15.34
N GLU A 196 23.51 -26.70 14.73
CA GLU A 196 23.51 -26.84 13.26
C GLU A 196 22.67 -25.74 12.59
N VAL A 197 21.62 -25.27 13.27
CA VAL A 197 20.76 -24.17 12.80
C VAL A 197 21.41 -22.82 13.06
N SER A 198 21.93 -22.60 14.28
CA SER A 198 22.46 -21.30 14.70
C SER A 198 23.90 -21.01 14.26
N HIS A 199 24.67 -22.03 13.84
CA HIS A 199 26.10 -21.91 13.58
C HIS A 199 26.46 -20.82 12.57
N HIS A 200 25.73 -20.72 11.45
CA HIS A 200 26.05 -19.73 10.41
C HIS A 200 25.87 -18.29 10.89
N SER A 201 24.77 -18.00 11.57
CA SER A 201 24.48 -16.68 12.14
C SER A 201 25.47 -16.34 13.25
N ARG A 202 25.75 -17.30 14.16
CA ARG A 202 26.72 -17.11 15.24
C ARG A 202 28.14 -16.90 14.73
N SER A 203 28.57 -17.68 13.75
CA SER A 203 29.89 -17.56 13.10
C SER A 203 30.06 -16.19 12.45
N LEU A 204 29.00 -15.63 11.83
CA LEU A 204 29.07 -14.26 11.30
C LEU A 204 29.28 -13.24 12.42
N VAL A 205 28.52 -13.32 13.53
CA VAL A 205 28.66 -12.38 14.66
C VAL A 205 30.05 -12.42 15.27
N GLU A 206 30.61 -13.61 15.51
CA GLU A 206 31.97 -13.72 16.06
C GLU A 206 33.03 -13.18 15.10
N ARG A 207 32.93 -13.49 13.79
CA ARG A 207 33.85 -12.92 12.79
C ARG A 207 33.79 -11.38 12.75
N LEU A 208 32.60 -10.81 12.86
CA LEU A 208 32.43 -9.36 12.89
C LEU A 208 33.01 -8.74 14.17
N ALA A 209 33.00 -9.47 15.29
CA ALA A 209 33.58 -9.02 16.55
C ALA A 209 35.11 -9.05 16.56
N ASP A 210 35.71 -10.05 15.90
CA ASP A 210 37.17 -10.26 15.86
C ASP A 210 37.88 -9.39 14.81
N ASP A 211 37.15 -8.90 13.81
CA ASP A 211 37.70 -8.06 12.77
C ASP A 211 38.20 -6.72 13.35
N VAL A 212 39.51 -6.54 13.50
CA VAL A 212 40.10 -5.28 14.01
C VAL A 212 39.91 -4.12 13.01
N SER A 213 39.68 -4.43 11.72
CA SER A 213 39.27 -3.43 10.71
C SER A 213 37.78 -3.09 10.77
N SER A 214 37.00 -3.78 11.62
CA SER A 214 35.56 -3.54 11.86
C SER A 214 35.19 -2.13 12.30
N TYR A 215 36.15 -1.37 12.81
CA TYR A 215 35.95 0.02 13.23
C TYR A 215 36.24 1.02 12.10
N ALA A 216 36.70 0.56 10.94
CA ALA A 216 36.98 1.44 9.80
C ALA A 216 35.70 2.04 9.21
N ARG A 217 34.58 1.30 9.24
CA ARG A 217 33.28 1.79 8.80
C ARG A 217 32.18 1.52 9.83
N PRO A 218 31.23 2.45 9.98
CA PRO A 218 30.02 2.25 10.76
C PRO A 218 29.21 1.04 10.27
N ARG A 219 28.71 0.22 11.20
CA ARG A 219 27.81 -0.90 10.88
C ARG A 219 26.36 -0.53 11.12
N LEU A 220 25.50 -0.87 10.16
CA LEU A 220 24.04 -0.82 10.28
C LEU A 220 23.53 -2.25 10.29
N LEU A 221 22.91 -2.65 11.40
CA LEU A 221 22.40 -4.00 11.60
C LEU A 221 20.93 -4.07 11.18
N PHE A 222 20.59 -5.09 10.42
CA PHE A 222 19.23 -5.36 9.99
C PHE A 222 18.84 -6.72 10.56
N THR A 223 17.69 -6.78 11.20
CA THR A 223 17.08 -7.99 11.76
C THR A 223 15.63 -8.06 11.31
N HIS A 224 15.02 -9.24 11.32
CA HIS A 224 13.57 -9.32 11.12
C HIS A 224 12.84 -8.96 12.41
N VAL A 225 13.02 -9.77 13.46
CA VAL A 225 12.39 -9.55 14.78
C VAL A 225 13.09 -8.38 15.51
N PRO A 226 12.34 -7.47 16.15
CA PRO A 226 12.89 -6.37 16.92
C PRO A 226 13.72 -6.79 18.13
N MET A 227 14.69 -5.96 18.52
CA MET A 227 15.51 -6.19 19.71
C MET A 227 14.70 -6.12 21.01
N ARG A 228 15.21 -6.83 22.03
CA ARG A 228 14.64 -6.83 23.37
C ARG A 228 14.72 -5.44 23.98
N ARG A 229 13.60 -4.97 24.55
CA ARG A 229 13.53 -3.72 25.32
C ARG A 229 12.64 -3.89 26.56
N PRO A 230 12.83 -3.10 27.64
CA PRO A 230 11.95 -3.17 28.81
C PRO A 230 10.46 -3.06 28.47
N ALA A 231 9.62 -3.65 29.32
CA ALA A 231 8.18 -3.58 29.15
C ALA A 231 7.70 -2.13 29.15
N GLN A 232 6.74 -1.81 28.28
CA GLN A 232 6.14 -0.47 28.15
C GLN A 232 7.09 0.64 27.67
N THR A 233 8.28 0.31 27.14
CA THR A 233 9.11 1.29 26.44
C THR A 233 8.31 1.95 25.32
N TYR A 234 8.23 3.28 25.36
CA TYR A 234 7.48 4.07 24.40
C TYR A 234 8.11 3.99 23.02
N CYS A 235 7.31 3.61 22.02
CA CYS A 235 7.77 3.42 20.64
C CYS A 235 7.90 4.71 19.83
N GLY A 236 7.54 5.85 20.40
CA GLY A 236 7.49 7.12 19.67
C GLY A 236 6.11 7.44 19.08
N PRO A 237 5.96 8.67 18.55
CA PRO A 237 4.67 9.23 18.15
C PRO A 237 4.10 8.61 16.86
N GLU A 238 4.96 8.01 16.03
CA GLU A 238 4.57 7.45 14.74
C GLU A 238 3.90 6.07 14.83
N ARG A 239 3.92 5.43 16.00
CA ARG A 239 3.20 4.18 16.23
C ARG A 239 1.70 4.41 16.10
N GLN A 240 1.03 3.64 15.25
CA GLN A 240 -0.40 3.80 14.95
C GLN A 240 -1.28 3.13 15.99
N SER A 241 -0.84 1.99 16.52
CA SER A 241 -1.52 1.22 17.53
C SER A 241 -1.91 2.05 18.75
N ALA A 242 -3.07 1.73 19.35
CA ALA A 242 -3.49 2.33 20.61
C ALA A 242 -2.49 2.03 21.75
N ARG A 243 -1.91 0.82 21.72
CA ARG A 243 -0.79 0.45 22.57
C ARG A 243 0.48 1.11 22.05
N LYS A 244 1.01 2.08 22.81
CA LYS A 244 2.19 2.88 22.45
C LYS A 244 3.55 2.23 22.76
N TYR A 245 3.57 0.92 22.95
CA TYR A 245 4.75 0.11 23.23
C TYR A 245 4.63 -1.25 22.53
N LEU A 246 5.78 -1.89 22.29
CA LEU A 246 5.86 -3.25 21.77
C LEU A 246 5.66 -4.26 22.91
N PRO A 247 4.65 -5.14 22.87
CA PRO A 247 4.55 -6.26 23.81
C PRO A 247 5.73 -7.24 23.69
N ASP A 248 5.87 -8.12 24.67
CA ASP A 248 6.90 -9.17 24.71
C ASP A 248 6.21 -10.54 24.80
N ARG A 249 5.43 -10.88 23.76
CA ARG A 249 4.75 -12.18 23.64
C ARG A 249 5.58 -13.10 22.78
N SER A 250 5.40 -14.40 23.00
CA SER A 250 5.93 -15.44 22.14
C SER A 250 4.96 -16.60 22.06
N GLY A 251 5.07 -17.39 21.01
CA GLY A 251 4.28 -18.59 20.79
C GLY A 251 4.91 -19.46 19.72
N TYR A 252 4.11 -20.36 19.15
CA TYR A 252 4.55 -21.18 18.03
C TYR A 252 4.86 -20.30 16.82
N GLN A 253 6.12 -20.33 16.36
CA GLN A 253 6.60 -19.62 15.17
C GLN A 253 6.46 -18.08 15.17
N PHE A 254 6.29 -17.45 16.33
CA PHE A 254 6.35 -15.98 16.43
C PHE A 254 6.88 -15.54 17.80
N ARG A 255 7.46 -14.34 17.83
CA ARG A 255 7.95 -13.66 19.03
C ARG A 255 8.05 -12.17 18.75
N ASP A 256 7.41 -11.34 19.56
CA ASP A 256 7.37 -9.88 19.34
C ASP A 256 8.77 -9.22 19.47
N GLN A 257 9.69 -9.84 20.23
CA GLN A 257 11.04 -9.32 20.52
C GLN A 257 12.05 -10.44 20.74
N LEU A 258 13.27 -10.29 20.22
CA LEU A 258 14.39 -11.21 20.48
C LEU A 258 14.62 -11.47 21.97
N PHE A 259 15.32 -12.55 22.32
CA PHE A 259 15.73 -12.73 23.71
C PHE A 259 16.70 -11.63 24.17
N GLN A 260 16.70 -11.37 25.48
CA GLN A 260 17.62 -10.38 26.09
C GLN A 260 19.09 -10.75 25.84
N ASN A 261 19.45 -12.02 26.05
CA ASN A 261 20.82 -12.50 25.82
C ASN A 261 21.24 -12.35 24.35
N THR A 262 20.35 -12.60 23.39
CA THR A 262 20.63 -12.37 21.96
C THR A 262 20.83 -10.89 21.68
N THR A 263 19.96 -10.03 22.22
CA THR A 263 20.08 -8.57 22.05
C THR A 263 21.41 -8.07 22.62
N ASP A 264 21.75 -8.45 23.86
CA ASP A 264 23.01 -8.08 24.50
C ASP A 264 24.22 -8.62 23.73
N TYR A 265 24.13 -9.86 23.24
CA TYR A 265 25.16 -10.48 22.42
C TYR A 265 25.44 -9.68 21.15
N LEU A 266 24.39 -9.31 20.40
CA LEU A 266 24.50 -8.55 19.15
C LEU A 266 25.03 -7.14 19.38
N LEU A 267 24.49 -6.42 20.38
CA LEU A 267 24.92 -5.06 20.70
C LEU A 267 26.39 -5.01 21.13
N ASN A 268 26.84 -5.97 21.93
CA ASN A 268 28.21 -6.02 22.44
C ASN A 268 29.24 -6.47 21.38
N LYS A 269 28.85 -7.41 20.51
CA LYS A 269 29.75 -8.02 19.51
C LYS A 269 29.81 -7.23 18.20
N ILE A 270 28.65 -6.83 17.67
CA ILE A 270 28.57 -6.11 16.39
C ILE A 270 28.83 -4.62 16.59
N ARG A 271 28.38 -4.06 17.74
CA ARG A 271 28.43 -2.62 18.07
C ARG A 271 27.83 -1.75 16.95
N PRO A 272 26.58 -2.00 16.55
CA PRO A 272 25.97 -1.28 15.43
C PRO A 272 25.73 0.20 15.77
N HIS A 273 25.73 1.07 14.75
CA HIS A 273 25.32 2.46 14.89
C HIS A 273 23.81 2.65 14.85
N ALA A 274 23.12 1.76 14.15
CA ALA A 274 21.69 1.68 14.09
C ALA A 274 21.26 0.24 13.87
N VAL A 275 20.04 -0.06 14.30
CA VAL A 275 19.36 -1.33 14.04
C VAL A 275 18.09 -1.03 13.26
N PHE A 276 17.79 -1.82 12.24
CA PHE A 276 16.54 -1.76 11.48
C PHE A 276 15.82 -3.10 11.60
N SER A 277 14.58 -3.08 12.08
CA SER A 277 13.75 -4.28 12.31
C SER A 277 12.36 -4.18 11.67
N GLY A 278 11.66 -5.30 11.52
CA GLY A 278 10.29 -5.42 11.01
C GLY A 278 9.38 -6.16 12.00
N ASP A 279 8.56 -7.11 11.52
CA ASP A 279 7.74 -8.11 12.26
C ASP A 279 6.58 -7.54 13.10
N ASP A 280 6.77 -6.44 13.83
CA ASP A 280 5.68 -5.82 14.61
C ASP A 280 4.63 -5.11 13.74
N HIS A 281 4.90 -4.94 12.44
CA HIS A 281 4.08 -4.25 11.44
C HIS A 281 3.80 -2.77 11.71
N ASP A 282 4.18 -2.22 12.87
CA ASP A 282 3.99 -0.82 13.25
C ASP A 282 5.33 -0.14 13.54
N SER A 283 5.35 1.19 13.48
CA SER A 283 6.57 1.95 13.72
C SER A 283 6.96 1.93 15.20
N CYS A 284 8.26 1.72 15.47
CA CYS A 284 8.84 1.90 16.79
C CYS A 284 10.26 2.48 16.68
N THR A 285 10.62 3.44 17.54
CA THR A 285 12.00 3.91 17.70
C THR A 285 12.40 3.84 19.16
N VAL A 286 13.52 3.17 19.43
CA VAL A 286 14.07 3.04 20.78
C VAL A 286 15.58 3.15 20.76
N GLU A 287 16.15 3.57 21.88
CA GLU A 287 17.60 3.60 22.09
C GLU A 287 18.02 2.38 22.93
N HIS A 288 18.99 1.61 22.42
CA HIS A 288 19.58 0.50 23.14
C HIS A 288 20.93 0.89 23.71
N PRO A 289 21.18 0.74 25.01
CA PRO A 289 22.50 1.01 25.58
C PRO A 289 23.52 -0.02 25.11
N ILE A 290 24.74 0.43 24.83
CA ILE A 290 25.89 -0.43 24.52
C ILE A 290 26.90 -0.27 25.66
N ASP A 291 27.37 -1.39 26.23
CA ASP A 291 28.33 -1.37 27.34
C ASP A 291 29.64 -0.68 26.92
N PRO A 292 30.06 0.42 27.60
CA PRO A 292 31.30 1.13 27.30
C PRO A 292 32.53 0.32 27.75
N THR A 293 32.85 -0.78 27.07
CA THR A 293 34.09 -1.53 27.32
C THR A 293 35.23 -1.07 26.41
N GLY A 294 36.27 -0.52 27.05
CA GLY A 294 37.67 -0.39 26.62
C GLY A 294 38.00 0.55 25.46
N HIS A 295 37.16 0.59 24.41
CA HIS A 295 37.41 1.34 23.17
C HIS A 295 36.13 1.84 22.47
N SER A 296 34.93 1.59 23.00
CA SER A 296 33.69 2.08 22.38
C SER A 296 33.49 3.57 22.68
N VAL A 297 33.54 4.39 21.62
CA VAL A 297 33.16 5.82 21.69
C VAL A 297 31.64 5.98 21.81
N ARG A 298 30.86 5.01 21.32
CA ARG A 298 29.38 5.05 21.34
C ARG A 298 28.81 4.37 22.59
N LYS A 299 27.73 4.99 23.11
CA LYS A 299 27.01 4.56 24.32
C LYS A 299 25.64 3.93 24.01
N SER A 300 25.13 4.10 22.80
CA SER A 300 23.85 3.52 22.38
C SER A 300 23.80 3.26 20.88
N ALA A 301 22.83 2.42 20.48
CA ALA A 301 22.37 2.26 19.10
C ALA A 301 20.87 2.55 19.03
N THR A 302 20.47 3.37 18.07
CA THR A 302 19.05 3.59 17.77
C THR A 302 18.50 2.43 16.96
N GLU A 303 17.41 1.83 17.41
CA GLU A 303 16.63 0.88 16.62
C GLU A 303 15.42 1.57 15.98
N TYR A 304 15.24 1.33 14.69
CA TYR A 304 14.07 1.71 13.91
C TYR A 304 13.33 0.44 13.47
N THR A 305 12.23 0.13 14.15
CA THR A 305 11.27 -0.87 13.68
C THR A 305 10.39 -0.22 12.61
N ILE A 306 10.43 -0.77 11.40
CA ILE A 306 9.75 -0.28 10.21
C ILE A 306 8.40 -1.00 10.13
N GLY A 307 7.31 -0.24 9.98
CA GLY A 307 5.98 -0.85 9.84
C GLY A 307 5.79 -1.50 8.47
N ALA A 308 4.82 -2.41 8.41
CA ALA A 308 4.57 -3.27 7.25
C ALA A 308 4.27 -2.47 5.97
N PHE A 309 4.73 -2.98 4.83
CA PHE A 309 4.48 -2.40 3.51
C PHE A 309 3.14 -2.85 2.92
N GLY A 310 2.59 -3.96 3.42
CA GLY A 310 1.23 -4.41 3.17
C GLY A 310 0.21 -3.65 4.02
N TRP A 311 -0.97 -3.36 3.45
CA TRP A 311 -2.11 -2.78 4.18
C TRP A 311 -2.95 -3.83 4.92
N ALA A 312 -2.69 -5.12 4.68
CA ALA A 312 -3.36 -6.25 5.31
C ALA A 312 -2.48 -6.85 6.42
N SER A 313 -1.95 -6.01 7.30
CA SER A 313 -0.97 -6.38 8.33
C SER A 313 -1.39 -5.92 9.74
N GLY A 314 -2.67 -5.60 9.94
CA GLY A 314 -3.24 -5.22 11.25
C GLY A 314 -3.03 -3.75 11.66
N VAL A 315 -2.22 -2.98 10.93
CA VAL A 315 -2.10 -1.52 11.04
C VAL A 315 -2.85 -0.82 9.91
N PRO A 316 -3.46 0.36 10.15
CA PRO A 316 -4.29 1.00 9.13
C PRO A 316 -3.49 1.57 7.96
N ILE A 317 -2.31 2.13 8.21
CA ILE A 317 -1.48 2.79 7.18
C ILE A 317 -0.16 2.05 7.06
N ALA A 318 0.09 1.44 5.90
CA ALA A 318 1.37 0.81 5.61
C ALA A 318 2.51 1.85 5.52
N SER A 319 3.75 1.40 5.75
CA SER A 319 4.92 2.29 5.80
C SER A 319 6.17 1.67 5.17
N TYR A 320 7.19 2.50 5.00
CA TYR A 320 8.55 2.12 4.62
C TYR A 320 9.53 3.16 5.17
N ALA A 321 10.83 2.92 5.05
CA ALA A 321 11.84 3.93 5.38
C ALA A 321 12.75 4.27 4.21
N LEU A 322 13.20 5.52 4.20
CA LEU A 322 14.23 6.06 3.33
C LEU A 322 15.47 6.33 4.19
N LEU A 323 16.57 5.70 3.81
CA LEU A 323 17.87 5.81 4.46
C LEU A 323 18.84 6.50 3.49
N THR A 324 19.45 7.60 3.93
CA THR A 324 20.49 8.31 3.18
C THR A 324 21.83 8.11 3.90
N LEU A 325 22.81 7.57 3.18
CA LEU A 325 24.14 7.22 3.69
C LEU A 325 25.19 8.16 3.12
N TYR A 326 25.86 8.90 3.99
CA TYR A 326 26.96 9.79 3.65
C TYR A 326 28.27 9.12 4.03
N PRO A 327 29.18 8.87 3.08
CA PRO A 327 30.43 8.14 3.33
C PRO A 327 31.45 8.90 4.18
N GLY A 328 31.20 10.17 4.50
CA GLY A 328 32.15 11.00 5.21
C GLY A 328 33.37 11.37 4.34
N SER A 329 34.43 11.84 5.00
CA SER A 329 35.73 12.14 4.40
C SER A 329 36.82 11.97 5.45
N SER A 330 38.10 12.17 5.12
CA SER A 330 39.21 12.06 6.07
C SER A 330 39.07 12.95 7.31
N ALA A 331 38.20 13.96 7.29
CA ALA A 331 37.93 14.88 8.41
C ALA A 331 36.51 14.77 8.99
N ILE A 332 35.61 13.99 8.37
CA ILE A 332 34.19 13.92 8.74
C ILE A 332 33.77 12.46 8.80
N GLU A 333 33.29 12.00 9.96
CA GLU A 333 32.77 10.63 10.10
C GLU A 333 31.59 10.38 9.16
N PRO A 334 31.41 9.13 8.67
CA PRO A 334 30.22 8.79 7.91
C PRO A 334 28.95 8.97 8.75
N VAL A 335 27.87 9.40 8.11
CA VAL A 335 26.59 9.72 8.76
C VAL A 335 25.47 9.04 8.00
N TYR A 336 24.50 8.50 8.74
CA TYR A 336 23.24 8.01 8.18
C TYR A 336 22.09 8.92 8.63
N LEU A 337 21.08 9.06 7.77
CA LEU A 337 19.83 9.74 8.11
C LEU A 337 18.64 8.86 7.72
N VAL A 338 17.61 8.83 8.56
CA VAL A 338 16.42 7.99 8.38
C VAL A 338 15.18 8.87 8.30
N GLN A 339 14.33 8.61 7.30
CA GLN A 339 12.99 9.17 7.17
C GLN A 339 12.00 8.02 7.02
N ARG A 340 11.04 7.91 7.94
CA ARG A 340 9.90 7.01 7.78
C ARG A 340 8.84 7.66 6.91
N CYS A 341 8.19 6.85 6.09
CA CYS A 341 7.23 7.28 5.08
C CYS A 341 5.97 6.42 5.17
N PHE A 342 4.81 7.07 5.06
CA PHE A 342 3.51 6.41 5.08
C PHE A 342 2.92 6.34 3.67
N LEU A 343 2.37 5.17 3.33
CA LEU A 343 1.65 4.91 2.10
C LEU A 343 0.18 5.38 2.21
N PRO A 344 -0.57 5.46 1.10
CA PRO A 344 -1.98 5.82 1.15
C PRO A 344 -2.81 4.85 2.01
N TYR A 345 -3.79 5.40 2.74
CA TYR A 345 -4.77 4.62 3.49
C TYR A 345 -5.79 3.96 2.55
N GLN A 346 -5.55 2.70 2.17
CA GLN A 346 -6.32 2.04 1.11
C GLN A 346 -7.78 1.76 1.48
N LEU A 347 -8.08 1.42 2.73
CA LEU A 347 -9.47 1.28 3.18
C LEU A 347 -10.21 2.62 3.06
N GLY A 348 -9.59 3.73 3.44
CA GLY A 348 -10.18 5.06 3.29
C GLY A 348 -10.47 5.45 1.84
N ILE A 349 -9.61 5.06 0.89
CA ILE A 349 -9.87 5.25 -0.54
C ILE A 349 -11.14 4.50 -0.96
N TYR A 350 -11.29 3.25 -0.52
CA TYR A 350 -12.50 2.45 -0.81
C TYR A 350 -13.74 3.00 -0.11
N GLU A 351 -13.63 3.47 1.14
CA GLU A 351 -14.72 4.15 1.85
C GLU A 351 -15.20 5.37 1.07
N VAL A 352 -14.29 6.19 0.54
CA VAL A 352 -14.63 7.33 -0.31
C VAL A 352 -15.34 6.86 -1.59
N TYR A 353 -14.86 5.81 -2.25
CA TYR A 353 -15.52 5.27 -3.43
C TYR A 353 -16.95 4.80 -3.13
N ILE A 354 -17.15 4.09 -2.02
CA ILE A 354 -18.47 3.64 -1.59
C ILE A 354 -19.37 4.83 -1.26
N ALA A 355 -18.87 5.81 -0.49
CA ALA A 355 -19.63 7.01 -0.15
C ALA A 355 -20.03 7.82 -1.39
N SER A 356 -19.12 8.00 -2.34
CA SER A 356 -19.36 8.64 -3.64
C SER A 356 -20.40 7.88 -4.47
N PHE A 357 -20.39 6.55 -4.43
CA PHE A 357 -21.40 5.71 -5.08
C PHE A 357 -22.78 5.90 -4.46
N MET A 358 -22.88 5.86 -3.13
CA MET A 358 -24.13 6.09 -2.42
C MET A 358 -24.67 7.51 -2.63
N ALA A 359 -23.81 8.53 -2.60
CA ALA A 359 -24.19 9.90 -2.89
C ALA A 359 -24.71 10.06 -4.32
N THR A 360 -24.09 9.38 -5.29
CA THR A 360 -24.56 9.35 -6.68
C THR A 360 -25.94 8.72 -6.79
N LEU A 361 -26.19 7.60 -6.11
CA LEU A 361 -27.50 6.94 -6.08
C LEU A 361 -28.59 7.86 -5.50
N ILE A 362 -28.31 8.50 -4.37
CA ILE A 362 -29.23 9.43 -3.71
C ILE A 362 -29.53 10.62 -4.62
N LEU A 363 -28.52 11.20 -5.26
CA LEU A 363 -28.70 12.32 -6.18
C LEU A 363 -29.59 11.93 -7.37
N VAL A 364 -29.32 10.78 -7.98
CA VAL A 364 -30.12 10.28 -9.12
C VAL A 364 -31.57 10.03 -8.69
N ALA A 365 -31.78 9.40 -7.53
CA ALA A 365 -33.12 9.16 -6.98
C ALA A 365 -33.86 10.47 -6.69
N ALA A 366 -33.19 11.45 -6.07
CA ALA A 366 -33.78 12.76 -5.74
C ALA A 366 -34.18 13.55 -6.99
N VAL A 367 -33.34 13.54 -8.04
CA VAL A 367 -33.66 14.17 -9.33
C VAL A 367 -34.87 13.50 -9.98
N CYS A 368 -34.99 12.17 -9.88
CA CYS A 368 -36.14 11.46 -10.43
C CYS A 368 -37.42 11.73 -9.61
N TYR A 369 -37.34 11.76 -8.28
CA TYR A 369 -38.46 12.06 -7.39
C TYR A 369 -39.02 13.47 -7.59
N ARG A 370 -38.15 14.49 -7.64
CA ARG A 370 -38.55 15.87 -7.96
C ARG A 370 -39.15 15.98 -9.36
N GLY A 371 -38.63 15.20 -10.31
CA GLY A 371 -39.19 15.10 -11.65
C GLY A 371 -40.60 14.50 -11.70
N SER A 372 -40.94 13.58 -10.79
CA SER A 372 -42.29 13.00 -10.67
C SER A 372 -43.29 13.91 -9.96
N HIS A 373 -42.86 14.76 -9.03
CA HIS A 373 -43.74 15.68 -8.28
C HIS A 373 -43.97 17.04 -8.93
N SER A 374 -43.11 17.45 -9.86
CA SER A 374 -43.29 18.71 -10.61
C SER A 374 -44.33 18.61 -11.75
N TRP A 375 -44.97 17.46 -11.92
CA TRP A 375 -46.11 17.25 -12.82
C TRP A 375 -47.42 17.21 -12.02
N HIS A 376 -47.94 18.38 -11.63
CA HIS A 376 -49.38 18.52 -11.39
C HIS A 376 -50.08 18.71 -12.74
N PRO A 377 -51.18 18.00 -13.05
CA PRO A 377 -51.97 18.33 -14.22
C PRO A 377 -52.49 19.75 -14.03
N ALA A 378 -52.13 20.66 -14.94
CA ALA A 378 -52.74 21.97 -14.99
C ALA A 378 -54.27 21.77 -15.01
N THR A 379 -54.94 22.24 -13.96
CA THR A 379 -56.39 22.37 -13.93
C THR A 379 -56.81 23.17 -15.15
N VAL A 380 -57.52 22.51 -16.07
CA VAL A 380 -58.27 23.16 -17.14
C VAL A 380 -59.28 24.07 -16.43
N ARG A 381 -59.02 25.38 -16.38
CA ARG A 381 -60.08 26.35 -16.12
C ARG A 381 -60.95 26.37 -17.37
N SER A 382 -62.13 25.76 -17.27
CA SER A 382 -63.24 26.05 -18.18
C SER A 382 -63.58 27.54 -18.04
N LEU A 383 -63.25 28.31 -19.06
CA LEU A 383 -63.87 29.62 -19.27
C LEU A 383 -65.22 29.34 -19.93
N ASP A 384 -66.24 29.12 -19.11
CA ASP A 384 -67.63 29.20 -19.55
C ASP A 384 -68.13 30.63 -19.30
N GLY A 385 -68.66 31.22 -20.38
CA GLY A 385 -69.77 32.16 -20.37
C GLY A 385 -69.48 33.57 -19.87
N ASN A 386 -69.27 34.50 -20.81
CA ASN A 386 -70.08 35.70 -20.79
C ASN A 386 -70.38 36.17 -22.22
N GLU A 387 -71.66 36.49 -22.39
CA GLU A 387 -72.35 36.85 -23.62
C GLU A 387 -71.95 38.24 -24.15
N ASP A 388 -72.52 38.58 -25.30
CA ASP A 388 -72.52 39.86 -26.01
C ASP A 388 -71.37 40.13 -27.00
N GLU A 389 -71.54 39.64 -28.23
CA GLU A 389 -71.34 40.52 -29.39
C GLU A 389 -72.21 40.08 -30.59
N GLN A 390 -73.27 40.84 -30.84
CA GLN A 390 -73.95 40.91 -32.13
C GLN A 390 -72.99 41.57 -33.13
N HIS A 391 -72.72 40.94 -34.28
CA HIS A 391 -72.77 41.57 -35.61
C HIS A 391 -72.36 40.57 -36.71
N LEU A 392 -73.34 40.22 -37.55
CA LEU A 392 -73.31 40.24 -39.01
C LEU A 392 -71.95 39.98 -39.72
N ILE A 393 -71.84 38.87 -40.45
CA ILE A 393 -71.85 38.82 -41.94
C ILE A 393 -71.64 37.38 -42.43
N SER A 394 -72.49 37.03 -43.38
CA SER A 394 -72.52 35.85 -44.25
C SER A 394 -71.18 35.52 -44.92
N HIS A 395 -70.90 34.22 -45.13
CA HIS A 395 -70.87 33.65 -46.48
C HIS A 395 -70.64 32.13 -46.42
N SER A 396 -71.61 31.40 -46.96
CA SER A 396 -71.47 30.04 -47.45
C SER A 396 -70.70 30.03 -48.76
N ALA A 397 -69.75 29.12 -48.94
CA ALA A 397 -69.50 28.51 -50.23
C ALA A 397 -68.83 27.15 -50.05
N ALA A 398 -69.50 26.14 -50.59
CA ALA A 398 -69.11 24.76 -50.63
C ALA A 398 -68.13 24.46 -51.78
N ASN A 399 -67.61 23.24 -51.71
CA ASN A 399 -67.02 22.43 -52.78
C ASN A 399 -65.51 22.53 -53.01
N ASP A 400 -64.80 21.53 -52.46
CA ASP A 400 -63.74 20.85 -53.20
C ASP A 400 -64.02 19.32 -53.15
N PRO A 401 -64.27 18.66 -54.29
CA PRO A 401 -64.44 17.23 -54.39
C PRO A 401 -63.13 16.60 -54.91
N ASN A 402 -62.23 16.16 -54.01
CA ASN A 402 -61.32 15.02 -54.19
C ASN A 402 -60.34 14.90 -53.00
N GLY A 403 -60.67 14.05 -52.02
CA GLY A 403 -59.75 13.66 -50.95
C GLY A 403 -60.32 12.55 -50.08
N LEU A 404 -60.00 11.30 -50.41
CA LEU A 404 -60.28 10.09 -49.60
C LEU A 404 -59.48 10.10 -48.27
N PRO A 405 -59.90 9.32 -47.26
CA PRO A 405 -59.75 9.65 -45.84
C PRO A 405 -58.40 9.21 -45.26
N LEU A 406 -57.89 9.96 -44.27
CA LEU A 406 -56.83 9.48 -43.38
C LEU A 406 -57.43 8.91 -42.09
N PRO A 407 -57.07 7.68 -41.69
CA PRO A 407 -57.54 7.08 -40.45
C PRO A 407 -56.88 7.75 -39.24
N ALA A 408 -57.62 7.75 -38.13
CA ALA A 408 -57.28 8.32 -36.83
C ALA A 408 -55.77 8.31 -36.51
N GLY A 409 -55.18 9.50 -36.54
CA GLY A 409 -53.86 9.76 -35.98
C GLY A 409 -53.88 9.52 -34.48
N MET A 410 -53.31 8.39 -34.09
CA MET A 410 -52.86 8.05 -32.74
C MET A 410 -52.11 9.24 -32.15
N GLN A 411 -52.72 9.91 -31.18
CA GLN A 411 -52.05 10.97 -30.43
C GLN A 411 -50.78 10.40 -29.77
N PRO A 412 -49.65 11.12 -29.77
CA PRO A 412 -48.44 10.65 -29.12
C PRO A 412 -48.73 10.43 -27.65
N GLY A 413 -48.56 9.19 -27.20
CA GLY A 413 -48.81 8.79 -25.81
C GLY A 413 -48.16 9.78 -24.84
N ARG A 414 -49.00 10.36 -23.98
CA ARG A 414 -48.57 11.01 -22.74
C ARG A 414 -47.64 10.04 -22.02
N TRP A 415 -46.36 10.39 -21.93
CA TRP A 415 -45.40 9.69 -21.09
C TRP A 415 -45.81 9.87 -19.63
N SER A 416 -46.64 8.95 -19.13
CA SER A 416 -46.87 8.76 -17.71
C SER A 416 -45.53 8.43 -17.07
N PHE A 417 -45.01 9.34 -16.26
CA PHE A 417 -43.82 9.13 -15.44
C PHE A 417 -44.19 8.16 -14.30
N SER A 418 -44.41 6.89 -14.64
CA SER A 418 -44.66 5.83 -13.67
C SER A 418 -43.39 5.53 -12.87
N LYS A 419 -43.53 4.97 -11.66
CA LYS A 419 -42.39 4.46 -10.86
C LYS A 419 -41.45 3.55 -11.67
N ARG A 420 -41.97 2.83 -12.69
CA ARG A 420 -41.18 2.01 -13.62
C ARG A 420 -40.27 2.87 -14.53
N GLY A 421 -40.72 4.04 -14.97
CA GLY A 421 -39.91 4.98 -15.77
C GLY A 421 -38.74 5.59 -14.98
N CYS A 422 -38.96 5.90 -13.70
CA CYS A 422 -37.91 6.36 -12.78
C CYS A 422 -36.82 5.29 -12.57
N LEU A 423 -37.24 4.04 -12.30
CA LEU A 423 -36.32 2.92 -12.11
C LEU A 423 -35.47 2.66 -13.35
N LEU A 424 -36.11 2.61 -14.53
CA LEU A 424 -35.42 2.45 -15.82
C LEU A 424 -34.42 3.58 -16.08
N GLN A 425 -34.75 4.82 -15.71
CA GLN A 425 -33.85 5.95 -15.87
C GLN A 425 -32.65 5.90 -14.90
N MET A 426 -32.87 5.47 -13.66
CA MET A 426 -31.78 5.24 -12.70
C MET A 426 -30.83 4.15 -13.21
N MET A 427 -31.37 3.03 -13.72
CA MET A 427 -30.57 1.97 -14.34
C MET A 427 -29.78 2.48 -15.55
N TYR A 428 -30.35 3.36 -16.37
CA TYR A 428 -29.64 3.96 -17.50
C TYR A 428 -28.45 4.81 -17.05
N ILE A 429 -28.64 5.67 -16.04
CA ILE A 429 -27.54 6.49 -15.50
C ILE A 429 -26.47 5.62 -14.87
N LEU A 430 -26.85 4.58 -14.11
CA LEU A 430 -25.89 3.64 -13.52
C LEU A 430 -25.10 2.88 -14.59
N LYS A 431 -25.77 2.41 -15.65
CA LYS A 431 -25.11 1.81 -16.82
C LYS A 431 -24.11 2.78 -17.45
N ASP A 432 -24.51 4.03 -17.63
CA ASP A 432 -23.65 5.07 -18.21
C ASP A 432 -22.42 5.39 -17.35
N LEU A 433 -22.58 5.39 -16.02
CA LEU A 433 -21.45 5.56 -15.10
C LEU A 433 -20.55 4.33 -15.09
N PHE A 434 -21.13 3.13 -15.16
CA PHE A 434 -20.38 1.88 -15.25
C PHE A 434 -19.51 1.83 -16.53
N ILE A 435 -20.04 2.29 -17.66
CA ILE A 435 -19.31 2.37 -18.94
C ILE A 435 -18.08 3.30 -18.87
N VAL A 436 -18.02 4.22 -17.91
CA VAL A 436 -16.86 5.11 -17.74
C VAL A 436 -15.99 4.67 -16.56
N GLY A 437 -16.59 4.48 -15.39
CA GLY A 437 -15.89 4.16 -14.16
C GLY A 437 -15.14 2.83 -14.22
N LEU A 438 -15.77 1.76 -14.72
CA LEU A 438 -15.10 0.45 -14.79
C LEU A 438 -13.91 0.47 -15.76
N PRO A 439 -14.04 0.96 -17.01
CA PRO A 439 -12.89 1.09 -17.89
C PRO A 439 -11.80 2.02 -17.35
N THR A 440 -12.14 3.11 -16.66
CA THR A 440 -11.14 3.97 -16.00
C THR A 440 -10.40 3.21 -14.90
N TYR A 441 -11.12 2.49 -14.03
CA TYR A 441 -10.51 1.69 -12.98
C TYR A 441 -9.60 0.60 -13.55
N ILE A 442 -10.07 -0.13 -14.57
CA ILE A 442 -9.27 -1.13 -15.28
C ILE A 442 -8.04 -0.47 -15.92
N ALA A 443 -8.17 0.69 -16.56
CA ALA A 443 -7.05 1.40 -17.16
C ALA A 443 -6.01 1.81 -16.10
N CYS A 444 -6.46 2.31 -14.94
CA CYS A 444 -5.59 2.60 -13.80
C CYS A 444 -4.83 1.35 -13.33
N ILE A 445 -5.52 0.21 -13.22
CA ILE A 445 -4.87 -1.06 -12.84
C ILE A 445 -3.87 -1.50 -13.91
N LEU A 446 -4.29 -1.57 -15.18
CA LEU A 446 -3.49 -2.02 -16.30
C LEU A 446 -2.24 -1.16 -16.50
N PHE A 447 -2.29 0.13 -16.18
CA PHE A 447 -1.10 0.98 -16.17
C PHE A 447 0.04 0.37 -15.34
N PHE A 448 -0.26 -0.25 -14.20
CA PHE A 448 0.74 -0.89 -13.34
C PHE A 448 1.05 -2.35 -13.71
N TYR A 449 0.34 -2.95 -14.66
CA TYR A 449 0.67 -4.29 -15.17
C TYR A 449 1.37 -4.24 -16.53
N ILE A 450 1.11 -3.23 -17.36
CA ILE A 450 1.62 -3.11 -18.74
C ILE A 450 2.84 -2.20 -18.82
N PHE A 451 2.69 -0.95 -18.39
CA PHE A 451 3.79 0.00 -18.27
C PHE A 451 4.51 -0.22 -16.96
#